data_AF-A0A2V9VCZ3-F1
#
_entry.id   AF-A0A2V9VCZ3-F1
#
_cell.length_a   1.000
_cell.length_b   1.000
_cell.length_c   1.000
_cell.angle_alpha   90.00
_cell.angle_beta   90.00
_cell.angle_gamma   90.00
#
_symmetry.space_group_name_H-M   'P 1'
#
loop_
_entity.id
_entity.type
_entity.pdbx_description
1 polymer ?
#
loop_
_entity_poly.entity_id
_entity_poly.type
_entity_poly.pdbx_seq_one_letter_code
_entity_poly.pdbx_strand_id
1 'polypeptide(L)'
;TLPDAVTFEQVEEAVHKLRIAELRNFTPVEIFRGGNISAGRYSLLARARLHSAERTLRDDEIARWSDQIVKALGGLGGTLRS
;
A
#
# COMPACT_ATOMS: atom_id res chain seq x y z
N THR A 1 3.31 3.36 8.62
CA THR A 1 2.30 3.86 9.57
C THR A 1 1.42 4.88 8.88
N LEU A 2 0.16 4.99 9.28
CA LEU A 2 -0.84 5.92 8.75
C LEU A 2 -1.50 6.67 9.92
N PRO A 3 -1.99 7.91 9.72
CA PRO A 3 -2.82 8.62 10.70
C PRO A 3 -4.14 7.88 10.95
N ASP A 4 -4.67 7.95 12.17
CA ASP A 4 -5.93 7.26 12.55
C ASP A 4 -7.16 7.70 11.77
N ALA A 5 -7.14 8.92 11.23
CA ALA A 5 -8.18 9.44 10.36
C ALA A 5 -8.20 8.79 8.97
N VAL A 6 -7.10 8.14 8.56
CA VAL A 6 -7.05 7.43 7.28
C VAL A 6 -7.73 6.09 7.44
N THR A 7 -8.77 5.86 6.66
CA THR A 7 -9.51 4.60 6.60
C THR A 7 -8.88 3.66 5.59
N PHE A 8 -9.20 2.37 5.70
CA PHE A 8 -8.75 1.39 4.71
C PHE A 8 -9.35 1.66 3.32
N GLU A 9 -10.60 2.13 3.24
CA GLU A 9 -11.23 2.54 1.99
C GLU A 9 -10.43 3.64 1.27
N GLN A 10 -9.95 4.65 2.00
CA GLN A 10 -9.10 5.70 1.43
C GLN A 10 -7.75 5.16 0.94
N VAL A 11 -7.19 4.16 1.63
CA VAL A 11 -5.97 3.47 1.20
C VAL A 11 -6.22 2.70 -0.10
N GLU A 12 -7.29 1.92 -0.19
CA GLU A 12 -7.67 1.19 -1.40
C GLU A 12 -7.94 2.16 -2.56
N GLU A 13 -8.70 3.23 -2.32
CA GLU A 13 -9.01 4.22 -3.34
C GLU A 13 -7.73 4.88 -3.88
N ALA A 14 -6.78 5.23 -3.01
CA ALA A 14 -5.50 5.79 -3.40
C ALA A 14 -4.68 4.83 -4.28
N VAL A 15 -4.71 3.53 -3.97
CA VAL A 15 -4.04 2.50 -4.78
C VAL A 15 -4.76 2.27 -6.11
N HIS A 16 -6.09 2.19 -6.12
CA HIS A 16 -6.89 2.02 -7.34
C HIS A 16 -6.76 3.20 -8.30
N LYS A 17 -6.60 4.43 -7.79
CA LYS A 17 -6.33 5.63 -8.60
C LYS A 17 -5.04 5.55 -9.41
N LEU A 18 -4.09 4.68 -9.03
CA LEU A 18 -2.86 4.45 -9.82
C LEU A 18 -3.13 3.71 -11.13
N ARG A 19 -4.28 3.04 -11.26
CA ARG A 19 -4.69 2.30 -12.47
C ARG A 19 -3.62 1.32 -12.99
N ILE A 20 -2.95 0.63 -12.07
CA ILE A 20 -1.96 -0.40 -12.39
C ILE A 20 -2.71 -1.62 -12.96
N ALA A 21 -2.56 -1.87 -14.26
CA ALA A 21 -3.30 -2.94 -14.95
C ALA A 21 -2.97 -4.34 -14.40
N GLU A 22 -1.75 -4.51 -13.90
CA GLU A 22 -1.23 -5.75 -13.34
C GLU A 22 -1.64 -5.95 -11.88
N LEU A 23 -2.19 -4.94 -11.20
CA LEU A 23 -2.64 -5.08 -9.82
C LEU A 23 -3.96 -5.87 -9.79
N ARG A 24 -3.88 -7.12 -9.32
CA ARG A 24 -5.02 -8.03 -9.24
C ARG A 24 -5.76 -7.95 -7.93
N ASN A 25 -5.05 -7.67 -6.86
CA ASN A 25 -5.62 -7.59 -5.53
C ASN A 25 -4.78 -6.69 -4.64
N PHE A 26 -5.43 -5.94 -3.76
CA PHE A 26 -4.80 -5.19 -2.69
C PHE A 26 -5.63 -5.38 -1.43
N THR A 27 -5.10 -6.11 -0.44
CA THR A 27 -5.87 -6.48 0.75
C THR A 27 -5.14 -6.13 2.04
N PRO A 28 -5.85 -5.73 3.09
CA PRO A 28 -5.25 -5.57 4.40
C PRO A 28 -4.96 -6.96 4.97
N VAL A 29 -3.78 -7.14 5.53
CA VAL A 29 -3.38 -8.38 6.22
C VAL A 29 -3.51 -8.18 7.71
N GLU A 30 -3.05 -7.04 8.23
CA GLU A 30 -3.02 -6.78 9.67
C GLU A 30 -3.05 -5.27 9.96
N ILE A 31 -3.74 -4.88 11.04
CA ILE A 31 -3.71 -3.53 11.60
C ILE A 31 -3.14 -3.63 13.01
N PHE A 32 -2.06 -2.89 13.27
CA PHE A 32 -1.38 -2.87 14.56
C PHE A 32 -1.37 -1.47 15.17
N ARG A 33 -1.69 -1.38 16.47
CA ARG A 33 -1.69 -0.16 17.28
C ARG A 33 -0.89 -0.42 18.57
N GLY A 34 -0.05 0.53 18.97
CA GLY A 34 0.78 0.42 20.17
C GLY A 34 2.27 0.14 19.89
N GLY A 35 3.01 -0.26 20.92
CA GLY A 35 4.47 -0.41 20.82
C GLY A 35 5.16 0.93 20.51
N ASN A 36 6.04 0.92 19.51
CA ASN A 36 6.76 2.13 19.06
C ASN A 36 5.98 2.95 18.01
N ILE A 37 4.65 2.75 17.91
CA ILE A 37 3.79 3.56 17.05
C ILE A 37 3.27 4.73 17.86
N SER A 38 3.54 5.95 17.39
CA SER A 38 3.08 7.18 18.04
C SER A 38 1.55 7.20 18.19
N ALA A 39 1.04 7.85 19.24
CA ALA A 39 -0.39 8.09 19.40
C ALA A 39 -0.98 8.79 18.15
N GLY A 40 -2.23 8.46 17.80
CA GLY A 40 -2.90 8.99 16.61
C GLY A 40 -2.48 8.35 15.29
N ARG A 41 -1.71 7.24 15.34
CA ARG A 41 -1.29 6.47 14.16
C ARG A 41 -1.49 4.97 14.37
N TYR A 42 -1.58 4.26 13.25
CA TYR A 42 -1.56 2.80 13.21
C TYR A 42 -0.57 2.29 12.15
N SER A 43 -0.17 1.02 12.28
CA SER A 43 0.57 0.30 11.24
C SER A 43 -0.39 -0.59 10.47
N LEU A 44 -0.28 -0.57 9.15
CA LEU A 44 -1.04 -1.43 8.24
C LEU A 44 -0.05 -2.33 7.51
N LEU A 45 -0.22 -3.63 7.64
CA LEU A 45 0.38 -4.59 6.72
C LEU A 45 -0.63 -4.86 5.62
N ALA A 46 -0.25 -4.59 4.37
CA ALA A 46 -1.08 -4.83 3.20
C ALA A 46 -0.37 -5.77 2.22
N ARG A 47 -1.15 -6.51 1.44
CA ARG A 47 -0.67 -7.41 0.40
C ARG A 47 -1.16 -6.92 -0.95
N ALA A 48 -0.23 -6.59 -1.83
CA ALA A 48 -0.50 -6.33 -3.24
C ALA A 48 -0.14 -7.58 -4.06
N ARG A 49 -1.06 -8.04 -4.91
CA ARG A 49 -0.81 -9.12 -5.88
C ARG A 49 -0.69 -8.51 -7.28
N LEU A 50 0.53 -8.54 -7.81
CA LEU A 50 0.83 -8.09 -9.17
C LEU A 50 0.96 -9.30 -10.09
N HIS A 51 0.30 -9.27 -11.24
CA HIS A 51 0.37 -10.34 -12.25
C HIS A 51 0.02 -9.83 -13.64
N SER A 52 0.93 -10.05 -14.60
CA SER A 52 0.65 -9.85 -16.03
C SER A 52 -0.02 -11.09 -16.62
N ALA A 53 -0.98 -10.86 -17.52
CA ALA A 53 -1.68 -11.92 -18.24
C ALA A 53 -0.88 -12.50 -19.42
N GLU A 54 0.23 -11.86 -19.80
CA GLU A 54 0.96 -12.18 -21.03
C GLU A 54 2.38 -12.70 -20.78
N ARG A 55 2.99 -12.31 -19.66
CA ARG A 55 4.39 -12.62 -19.36
C ARG A 55 4.71 -12.56 -17.87
N THR A 56 5.86 -13.11 -17.50
CA THR A 56 6.43 -12.91 -16.17
C THR A 56 6.84 -11.45 -15.99
N LEU A 57 6.45 -10.87 -14.86
CA LEU A 57 6.85 -9.52 -14.48
C LEU A 57 8.33 -9.51 -14.11
N ARG A 58 9.06 -8.48 -14.55
CA ARG A 58 10.44 -8.27 -14.13
C ARG A 58 10.47 -7.55 -12.78
N ASP A 59 11.55 -7.74 -12.05
CA ASP A 59 11.75 -7.15 -10.72
C ASP A 59 11.71 -5.61 -10.77
N ASP A 60 12.21 -4.98 -11.84
CA ASP A 60 12.18 -3.53 -12.02
C ASP A 60 10.76 -2.97 -12.20
N GLU A 61 9.88 -3.76 -12.81
CA GLU A 61 8.45 -3.43 -12.97
C GLU A 61 7.74 -3.51 -11.62
N ILE A 62 7.96 -4.59 -10.88
CA ILE A 62 7.40 -4.79 -9.53
C ILE A 62 7.86 -3.68 -8.58
N ALA A 63 9.16 -3.37 -8.57
CA ALA A 63 9.72 -2.31 -7.74
C ALA A 63 9.10 -0.94 -8.06
N ARG A 64 8.94 -0.61 -9.36
CA ARG A 64 8.32 0.64 -9.78
C ARG A 64 6.88 0.79 -9.28
N TRP A 65 6.06 -0.26 -9.38
CA TRP A 65 4.70 -0.22 -8.86
C TRP A 65 4.65 -0.17 -7.33
N SER A 66 5.56 -0.88 -6.66
CA SER A 66 5.72 -0.78 -5.21
C SER A 66 6.00 0.67 -4.79
N ASP A 67 6.93 1.35 -5.46
CA ASP A 67 7.25 2.75 -5.19
C ASP A 67 6.07 3.69 -5.45
N GLN A 68 5.30 3.45 -6.53
CA GLN A 68 4.09 4.22 -6.81
C GLN A 68 3.02 4.06 -5.72
N ILE A 69 2.82 2.83 -5.23
CA ILE A 69 1.91 2.55 -4.12
C ILE A 69 2.39 3.26 -2.86
N VAL A 70 3.67 3.11 -2.49
CA VAL A 70 4.25 3.77 -1.31
C VAL A 70 4.11 5.30 -1.41
N LYS A 71 4.34 5.88 -2.59
CA LYS A 71 4.17 7.32 -2.82
C LYS A 71 2.72 7.77 -2.69
N ALA A 72 1.76 7.00 -3.21
CA ALA A 72 0.33 7.29 -3.07
C ALA A 72 -0.10 7.28 -1.60
N LEU A 73 0.34 6.27 -0.84
CA LEU A 73 0.07 6.18 0.59
C LEU A 73 0.81 7.26 1.39
N GLY A 74 1.98 7.71 0.93
CA GLY A 74 2.66 8.89 1.45
C GLY A 74 1.81 10.17 1.34
N GLY A 75 1.04 10.30 0.25
CA GLY A 75 0.08 11.40 0.07
C GLY A 75 -1.06 11.42 1.11
N LEU A 76 -1.35 10.28 1.74
CA LEU A 76 -2.30 10.17 2.86
C LEU A 76 -1.64 10.44 4.23
N GLY A 77 -0.39 10.90 4.25
CA GLY A 77 0.40 11.05 5.48
C GLY A 77 1.03 9.73 5.96
N GLY A 78 1.08 8.72 5.09
CA GLY A 78 1.71 7.44 5.34
C GLY A 78 3.23 7.50 5.34
N THR A 79 3.86 6.58 6.06
CA THR A 79 5.32 6.38 6.01
C THR A 79 5.59 4.89 5.93
N LEU A 80 6.42 4.46 4.97
CA LEU A 80 6.81 3.06 4.86
C LEU A 80 7.60 2.66 6.11
N ARG A 81 7.35 1.45 6.60
CA ARG A 81 8.08 0.84 7.71
C ARG A 81 8.83 -0.37 7.15
N SER A 82 10.16 -0.34 7.22
CA SER A 82 11.05 -1.47 6.92
C SER A 82 11.09 -2.46 8.07
#